data_AF-A0AA41SHJ4-F1
#
_entry.id   AF-A0AA41SHJ4-F1
#
_cell.length_a   1.000
_cell.length_b   1.000
_cell.length_c   1.000
_cell.angle_alpha   90.00
_cell.angle_beta   90.00
_cell.angle_gamma   90.00
#
_symmetry.space_group_name_H-M   'P 1'
#
loop_
_entity.id
_entity.type
_entity.pdbx_description
1 polymer ?
#
loop_
_entity_poly.entity_id
_entity_poly.type
_entity_poly.pdbx_seq_one_letter_code
_entity_poly.pdbx_strand_id
1 'polypeptide(L)'
;MRDFPSCFGENGVQIIDSSSSGSTSKAAQNLVTCIYQSTLQGMSCLINITWSKNLMGQGLSVGIDDSTTNHCLCKVDIKPWLFSKRKGCKTLELVNKKSKVDIYWDLSLAKFGSGPEPLEGFYVAIVFGKEMVLLLGNLTNEAYKKTNLEPNTSFNGIVIAKREHIFGKKVYCTKAQFFDNGLIHDLIIECDTVGLREPCLVIRVDSKTVMQVKRLRWKFRGNQTILVDGLHVEVFWDVHSWLFGAVGNAVFMFQTCLAVEKSWASNKTSTESSFKRNTSSDSSATPWSCSETFRESQLQGLGFSLVLYAWKNE
;
A
#
# COMPACT_ATOMS: atom_id res chain seq x y z
N MET A 1 -55.41 -21.80 -37.06
CA MET A 1 -54.22 -20.96 -37.32
C MET A 1 -53.22 -21.26 -36.22
N ARG A 2 -51.97 -21.55 -36.62
CA ARG A 2 -50.70 -21.71 -35.86
C ARG A 2 -50.66 -21.26 -34.38
N ASP A 3 -49.79 -21.75 -33.50
CA ASP A 3 -49.02 -23.01 -33.32
C ASP A 3 -48.13 -22.81 -32.07
N PHE A 4 -47.91 -23.88 -31.28
CA PHE A 4 -46.87 -24.09 -30.23
C PHE A 4 -46.56 -23.05 -29.10
N PRO A 5 -46.32 -23.51 -27.86
CA PRO A 5 -45.56 -22.77 -26.85
C PRO A 5 -44.05 -22.89 -27.12
N SER A 6 -43.32 -21.78 -27.19
CA SER A 6 -41.88 -21.78 -27.55
C SER A 6 -40.95 -21.69 -26.35
N CYS A 7 -40.16 -22.73 -26.13
CA CYS A 7 -38.97 -22.67 -25.27
C CYS A 7 -37.79 -22.07 -26.05
N PHE A 8 -37.43 -20.83 -25.76
CA PHE A 8 -36.08 -20.27 -25.99
C PHE A 8 -35.71 -19.47 -24.72
N GLY A 9 -34.53 -19.57 -24.12
CA GLY A 9 -33.31 -20.22 -24.60
C GLY A 9 -32.24 -19.19 -24.96
N GLU A 10 -32.05 -18.16 -24.14
CA GLU A 10 -31.05 -17.12 -24.38
C GLU A 10 -29.99 -17.10 -23.29
N ASN A 11 -28.77 -17.50 -23.69
CA ASN A 11 -27.57 -17.33 -22.88
C ASN A 11 -27.20 -15.84 -22.86
N GLY A 12 -27.79 -15.10 -21.90
CA GLY A 12 -27.38 -13.73 -21.60
C GLY A 12 -25.96 -13.70 -21.05
N VAL A 13 -24.97 -13.60 -21.95
CA VAL A 13 -23.58 -13.33 -21.61
C VAL A 13 -23.54 -12.00 -20.84
N GLN A 14 -23.29 -12.05 -19.54
CA GLN A 14 -23.00 -10.85 -18.77
C GLN A 14 -21.62 -10.33 -19.18
N ILE A 15 -21.61 -9.48 -20.20
CA ILE A 15 -20.52 -8.54 -20.45
C ILE A 15 -20.50 -7.61 -19.23
N ILE A 16 -19.52 -7.81 -18.35
CA ILE A 16 -19.29 -6.93 -17.22
C ILE A 16 -18.59 -5.68 -17.75
N ASP A 17 -19.40 -4.78 -18.32
CA ASP A 17 -18.93 -3.43 -18.63
C ASP A 17 -18.57 -2.71 -17.34
N SER A 18 -17.46 -1.99 -17.40
CA SER A 18 -16.91 -1.27 -16.27
C SER A 18 -17.68 0.03 -16.02
N SER A 19 -17.78 0.42 -14.74
CA SER A 19 -18.28 1.73 -14.27
C SER A 19 -19.80 1.85 -14.04
N SER A 20 -20.27 1.48 -12.85
CA SER A 20 -20.87 2.45 -11.90
C SER A 20 -21.44 1.78 -10.63
N SER A 21 -21.67 2.60 -9.61
CA SER A 21 -22.11 2.24 -8.28
C SER A 21 -23.54 1.69 -8.21
N GLY A 22 -23.72 0.48 -7.66
CA GLY A 22 -25.01 -0.08 -7.24
C GLY A 22 -25.01 -0.42 -5.75
N SER A 23 -25.83 0.28 -4.96
CA SER A 23 -25.93 0.14 -3.51
C SER A 23 -26.61 -1.17 -3.09
N THR A 24 -25.80 -2.22 -3.01
CA THR A 24 -26.10 -3.45 -2.26
C THR A 24 -25.09 -3.59 -1.16
N SER A 25 -25.51 -4.08 0.01
CA SER A 25 -24.66 -4.30 1.19
C SER A 25 -23.68 -5.45 0.95
N LYS A 26 -22.67 -5.22 0.10
CA LYS A 26 -21.53 -6.11 -0.04
C LYS A 26 -20.80 -6.08 1.29
N ALA A 27 -20.96 -7.16 2.07
CA ALA A 27 -20.24 -7.39 3.32
C ALA A 27 -18.78 -6.98 3.12
N ALA A 28 -18.36 -5.97 3.87
CA ALA A 28 -17.25 -5.13 3.44
C ALA A 28 -15.97 -5.96 3.35
N GLN A 29 -15.44 -6.07 2.13
CA GLN A 29 -14.38 -7.00 1.82
C GLN A 29 -13.10 -6.51 2.49
N ASN A 30 -12.49 -7.37 3.32
CA ASN A 30 -11.22 -7.07 3.92
C ASN A 30 -10.14 -7.20 2.83
N LEU A 31 -9.59 -6.06 2.43
CA LEU A 31 -8.77 -5.87 1.24
C LEU A 31 -7.48 -5.15 1.63
N VAL A 32 -6.36 -5.72 1.19
CA VAL A 32 -5.03 -5.10 1.25
C VAL A 32 -4.48 -5.07 -0.17
N THR A 33 -4.08 -3.90 -0.67
CA THR A 33 -3.44 -3.74 -1.98
C THR A 33 -2.06 -3.11 -1.82
N CYS A 34 -1.01 -3.83 -2.17
CA CYS A 34 0.35 -3.32 -2.25
C CYS A 34 0.65 -2.91 -3.71
N ILE A 35 1.21 -1.72 -3.89
CA ILE A 35 1.54 -1.15 -5.21
C ILE A 35 3.05 -1.08 -5.31
N TYR A 36 3.60 -1.79 -6.29
CA TYR A 36 5.03 -1.85 -6.57
C TYR A 36 5.31 -1.09 -7.86
N GLN A 37 6.31 -0.21 -7.84
CA GLN A 37 6.86 0.34 -9.06
C GLN A 37 7.96 -0.60 -9.57
N SER A 38 7.97 -0.86 -10.88
CA SER A 38 9.05 -1.60 -11.51
C SER A 38 9.28 -1.15 -12.96
N THR A 39 10.24 -1.79 -13.63
CA THR A 39 10.61 -1.51 -15.02
C THR A 39 10.56 -2.79 -15.85
N LEU A 40 9.79 -2.77 -16.93
CA LEU A 40 9.57 -3.86 -17.88
C LEU A 40 10.16 -3.46 -19.24
N GLN A 41 11.33 -4.00 -19.63
CA GLN A 41 12.01 -3.65 -20.91
C GLN A 41 12.13 -2.13 -21.13
N GLY A 42 12.49 -1.37 -20.09
CA GLY A 42 12.62 0.09 -20.13
C GLY A 42 11.31 0.88 -19.95
N MET A 43 10.15 0.22 -19.89
CA MET A 43 8.88 0.85 -19.50
C MET A 43 8.73 0.86 -17.98
N SER A 44 8.43 1.99 -17.34
CA SER A 44 7.98 1.96 -15.95
C SER A 44 6.53 1.46 -15.88
N CYS A 45 6.24 0.60 -14.90
CA CYS A 45 4.90 0.08 -14.64
C CYS A 45 4.58 0.11 -13.13
N LEU A 46 3.28 0.06 -12.83
CA LEU A 46 2.76 -0.16 -11.48
C LEU A 46 2.15 -1.55 -11.41
N ILE A 47 2.61 -2.36 -10.46
CA ILE A 47 2.10 -3.70 -10.19
C ILE A 47 1.24 -3.62 -8.93
N ASN A 48 -0.06 -3.88 -9.06
CA ASN A 48 -1.01 -3.92 -7.95
C ASN A 48 -1.21 -5.36 -7.50
N ILE A 49 -0.81 -5.68 -6.26
CA ILE A 49 -1.04 -6.97 -5.61
C ILE A 49 -2.14 -6.79 -4.57
N THR A 50 -3.33 -7.32 -4.85
CA THR A 50 -4.50 -7.22 -3.95
C THR A 50 -4.80 -8.56 -3.29
N TRP A 51 -4.66 -8.62 -1.98
CA TRP A 51 -5.13 -9.71 -1.12
C TRP A 51 -6.56 -9.40 -0.65
N SER A 52 -7.46 -10.39 -0.73
CA SER A 52 -8.86 -10.25 -0.33
C SER A 52 -9.30 -11.38 0.59
N LYS A 53 -10.00 -11.06 1.68
CA LYS A 53 -10.65 -12.03 2.59
C LYS A 53 -12.16 -11.86 2.54
N ASN A 54 -12.87 -12.94 2.25
CA ASN A 54 -14.33 -13.00 2.30
C ASN A 54 -14.79 -14.35 2.90
N LEU A 55 -16.11 -14.54 3.01
CA LEU A 55 -16.71 -15.75 3.58
C LEU A 55 -16.35 -17.05 2.83
N MET A 56 -15.93 -16.96 1.57
CA MET A 56 -15.50 -18.10 0.75
C MET A 56 -14.00 -18.41 0.88
N GLY A 57 -13.20 -17.48 1.43
CA GLY A 57 -11.77 -17.66 1.70
C GLY A 57 -10.89 -16.49 1.28
N GLN A 58 -9.61 -16.81 1.05
CA GLN A 58 -8.55 -15.87 0.66
C GLN A 58 -8.37 -15.85 -0.87
N GLY A 59 -8.47 -14.67 -1.47
CA GLY A 59 -8.26 -14.43 -2.90
C GLY A 59 -7.05 -13.51 -3.15
N LEU A 60 -6.48 -13.64 -4.35
CA LEU A 60 -5.36 -12.84 -4.83
C LEU A 60 -5.73 -12.22 -6.18
N SER A 61 -5.49 -10.93 -6.37
CA SER A 61 -5.56 -10.24 -7.66
C SER A 61 -4.22 -9.61 -7.98
N VAL A 62 -3.76 -9.77 -9.22
CA VAL A 62 -2.57 -9.10 -9.75
C VAL A 62 -2.99 -8.24 -10.93
N GLY A 63 -2.80 -6.93 -10.81
CA GLY A 63 -2.95 -5.96 -11.89
C GLY A 63 -1.61 -5.37 -12.28
N ILE A 64 -1.43 -5.01 -13.54
CA ILE A 64 -0.26 -4.27 -14.03
C ILE A 64 -0.79 -3.10 -14.85
N ASP A 65 -0.35 -1.90 -14.51
CA ASP A 65 -0.71 -0.65 -15.17
C ASP A 65 0.54 0.04 -15.72
N ASP A 66 0.40 0.81 -16.80
CA ASP A 66 1.44 1.70 -17.31
C ASP A 66 1.54 2.94 -16.42
N SER A 67 2.71 3.23 -15.84
CA SER A 67 2.86 4.37 -14.92
C SER A 67 2.80 5.73 -15.62
N THR A 68 3.01 5.76 -16.94
CA THR A 68 3.00 7.00 -17.74
C THR A 68 1.61 7.36 -18.26
N THR A 69 0.80 6.35 -18.60
CA THR A 69 -0.55 6.55 -19.16
C THR A 69 -1.69 6.22 -18.19
N ASN A 70 -1.38 5.58 -17.04
CA ASN A 70 -2.34 5.07 -16.06
C ASN A 70 -3.41 4.11 -16.66
N HIS A 71 -3.09 3.48 -17.79
CA HIS A 71 -3.94 2.46 -18.39
C HIS A 71 -3.59 1.06 -17.85
N CYS A 72 -4.64 0.29 -17.54
CA CYS A 72 -4.50 -1.12 -17.17
C CYS A 72 -3.95 -1.93 -18.36
N LEU A 73 -2.77 -2.51 -18.16
CA LEU A 73 -2.08 -3.33 -19.15
C LEU A 73 -2.51 -4.80 -19.07
N CYS A 74 -2.75 -5.32 -17.86
CA CYS A 74 -3.38 -6.62 -17.67
C CYS A 74 -3.88 -6.80 -16.23
N LYS A 75 -4.87 -7.68 -16.02
CA LYS A 75 -5.32 -8.10 -14.69
C LYS A 75 -5.64 -9.59 -14.63
N VAL A 76 -5.32 -10.23 -13.51
CA VAL A 76 -5.78 -11.59 -13.15
C VAL A 76 -6.37 -11.60 -11.75
N ASP A 77 -7.58 -12.14 -11.63
CA ASP A 77 -8.23 -12.44 -10.36
C ASP A 77 -8.17 -13.97 -10.08
N ILE A 78 -7.45 -14.37 -9.04
CA ILE A 78 -7.36 -15.75 -8.55
C ILE A 78 -8.41 -15.89 -7.44
N LYS A 79 -9.59 -16.39 -7.82
CA LYS A 79 -10.77 -16.47 -6.94
C LYS A 79 -10.60 -17.53 -5.83
N PRO A 80 -11.12 -17.28 -4.61
CA PRO A 80 -11.04 -18.17 -3.44
C PRO A 80 -11.96 -19.41 -3.51
N TRP A 81 -12.24 -19.95 -4.70
CA TRP A 81 -13.25 -21.00 -4.84
C TRP A 81 -12.73 -22.38 -4.43
N LEU A 82 -13.62 -23.26 -3.94
CA LEU A 82 -13.28 -24.58 -3.39
C LEU A 82 -12.56 -25.52 -4.39
N PHE A 83 -12.72 -25.27 -5.70
CA PHE A 83 -12.05 -26.00 -6.78
C PHE A 83 -10.91 -25.22 -7.45
N SER A 84 -10.60 -24.01 -6.96
CA SER A 84 -9.50 -23.19 -7.46
C SER A 84 -8.17 -23.76 -7.02
N LYS A 85 -7.23 -23.96 -7.95
CA LYS A 85 -5.88 -24.43 -7.61
C LYS A 85 -5.13 -23.30 -6.89
N ARG A 86 -4.86 -23.50 -5.60
CA ARG A 86 -4.05 -22.57 -4.77
C ARG A 86 -2.61 -22.39 -5.28
N LYS A 87 -2.16 -23.25 -6.20
CA LYS A 87 -0.90 -23.17 -6.93
C LYS A 87 -1.17 -23.12 -8.43
N GLY A 88 -0.50 -22.23 -9.16
CA GLY A 88 -0.71 -22.11 -10.60
C GLY A 88 0.28 -21.17 -11.28
N CYS A 89 0.06 -21.01 -12.58
CA CYS A 89 0.65 -19.96 -13.38
C CYS A 89 -0.37 -19.45 -14.42
N LYS A 90 -0.18 -18.22 -14.88
CA LYS A 90 -0.98 -17.61 -15.95
C LYS A 90 -0.10 -16.65 -16.74
N THR A 91 0.03 -16.92 -18.03
CA THR A 91 0.59 -15.99 -19.01
C THR A 91 -0.48 -14.98 -19.41
N LEU A 92 -0.12 -13.70 -19.46
CA LEU A 92 -0.95 -12.61 -19.95
C LEU A 92 -0.21 -11.89 -21.09
N GLU A 93 -0.94 -11.55 -22.14
CA GLU A 93 -0.44 -10.64 -23.17
C GLU A 93 -0.76 -9.21 -22.73
N LEU A 94 0.22 -8.33 -22.82
CA LEU A 94 0.13 -6.97 -22.33
C LEU A 94 -0.73 -6.13 -23.30
N VAL A 95 -1.80 -5.48 -22.83
CA VAL A 95 -2.69 -4.70 -23.70
C VAL A 95 -1.88 -3.68 -24.50
N ASN A 96 -2.09 -3.66 -25.81
CA ASN A 96 -1.39 -2.85 -26.81
C ASN A 96 0.11 -3.19 -27.06
N LYS A 97 0.67 -4.29 -26.51
CA LYS A 97 2.06 -4.73 -26.79
C LYS A 97 2.16 -6.25 -26.98
N LYS A 98 3.00 -6.72 -27.90
CA LYS A 98 3.22 -8.18 -28.11
C LYS A 98 4.04 -8.87 -27.02
N SER A 99 4.33 -8.18 -25.91
CA SER A 99 5.11 -8.71 -24.79
C SER A 99 4.22 -9.53 -23.85
N LYS A 100 4.79 -10.58 -23.25
CA LYS A 100 4.09 -11.51 -22.36
C LYS A 100 4.61 -11.40 -20.94
N VAL A 101 3.70 -11.37 -19.97
CA VAL A 101 3.99 -11.44 -18.54
C VAL A 101 3.52 -12.80 -18.03
N ASP A 102 4.39 -13.52 -17.34
CA ASP A 102 4.08 -14.78 -16.70
C ASP A 102 3.95 -14.60 -15.19
N ILE A 103 2.76 -14.86 -14.66
CA ILE A 103 2.46 -14.75 -13.23
C ILE A 103 2.38 -16.16 -12.64
N TYR A 104 3.19 -16.44 -11.63
CA TYR A 104 3.24 -17.71 -10.92
C TYR A 104 2.86 -17.49 -9.45
N TRP A 105 2.14 -18.43 -8.85
CA TRP A 105 1.77 -18.36 -7.45
C TRP A 105 1.74 -19.76 -6.81
N ASP A 106 2.09 -19.81 -5.54
CA ASP A 106 1.80 -20.93 -4.67
C ASP A 106 1.33 -20.41 -3.30
N LEU A 107 0.04 -20.60 -3.04
CA LEU A 107 -0.62 -20.29 -1.77
C LEU A 107 -1.09 -21.58 -1.07
N SER A 108 -0.56 -22.75 -1.45
CA SER A 108 -1.02 -24.04 -0.93
C SER A 108 -0.70 -24.25 0.55
N LEU A 109 0.47 -23.77 0.99
CA LEU A 109 0.95 -23.83 2.38
C LEU A 109 0.79 -22.49 3.12
N ALA A 110 0.11 -21.51 2.50
CA ALA A 110 0.02 -20.14 3.00
C ALA A 110 -0.68 -20.07 4.37
N LYS A 111 0.02 -19.53 5.38
CA LYS A 111 -0.54 -19.25 6.70
C LYS A 111 -0.95 -17.78 6.77
N PHE A 112 -2.12 -17.52 7.33
CA PHE A 112 -2.73 -16.20 7.41
C PHE A 112 -3.01 -15.82 8.87
N GLY A 113 -2.86 -14.54 9.19
CA GLY A 113 -3.29 -13.98 10.46
C GLY A 113 -4.77 -13.55 10.44
N SER A 114 -5.07 -12.49 11.18
CA SER A 114 -6.38 -11.82 11.15
C SER A 114 -6.72 -11.24 9.76
N GLY A 115 -5.72 -10.73 9.04
CA GLY A 115 -5.86 -10.06 7.74
C GLY A 115 -6.03 -10.98 6.52
N PRO A 116 -6.06 -10.39 5.31
CA PRO A 116 -6.13 -11.10 4.02
C PRO A 116 -4.76 -11.51 3.49
N GLU A 117 -3.70 -10.81 3.90
CA GLU A 117 -2.32 -11.02 3.47
C GLU A 117 -1.71 -12.27 4.15
N PRO A 118 -1.03 -13.15 3.40
CA PRO A 118 -0.31 -14.30 3.97
C PRO A 118 0.97 -13.87 4.69
N LEU A 119 1.29 -14.55 5.80
CA LEU A 119 2.47 -14.28 6.62
C LEU A 119 3.67 -15.14 6.20
N GLU A 120 3.42 -16.40 5.86
CA GLU A 120 4.44 -17.38 5.47
C GLU A 120 3.84 -18.53 4.66
N GLY A 121 4.69 -19.37 4.05
CA GLY A 121 4.30 -20.57 3.32
C GLY A 121 3.77 -20.28 1.91
N PHE A 122 4.20 -19.18 1.30
CA PHE A 122 3.71 -18.76 -0.01
C PHE A 122 4.80 -18.18 -0.92
N TYR A 123 4.50 -18.12 -2.23
CA TYR A 123 5.12 -17.14 -3.12
C TYR A 123 4.14 -16.58 -4.16
N VAL A 124 4.44 -15.37 -4.65
CA VAL A 124 3.91 -14.80 -5.90
C VAL A 124 5.10 -14.25 -6.69
N ALA A 125 5.24 -14.69 -7.93
CA ALA A 125 6.35 -14.32 -8.81
C ALA A 125 5.81 -13.78 -10.14
N ILE A 126 6.34 -12.65 -10.58
CA ILE A 126 6.00 -12.01 -11.85
C ILE A 126 7.25 -11.97 -12.71
N VAL A 127 7.20 -12.66 -13.84
CA VAL A 127 8.30 -12.82 -14.79
C VAL A 127 7.95 -12.12 -16.10
N PHE A 128 8.93 -11.43 -16.68
CA PHE A 128 8.80 -10.76 -17.96
C PHE A 128 10.06 -10.97 -18.78
N GLY A 129 9.94 -11.46 -20.01
CA GLY A 129 11.11 -11.63 -20.89
C GLY A 129 12.21 -12.57 -20.37
N LYS A 130 11.89 -13.49 -19.43
CA LYS A 130 12.82 -14.33 -18.63
C LYS A 130 13.55 -13.61 -17.49
N GLU A 131 13.09 -12.45 -17.06
CA GLU A 131 13.60 -11.75 -15.88
C GLU A 131 12.55 -11.75 -14.76
N MET A 132 12.98 -11.92 -13.50
CA MET A 132 12.11 -11.85 -12.32
C MET A 132 11.90 -10.38 -11.93
N VAL A 133 10.70 -9.88 -12.13
CA VAL A 133 10.36 -8.45 -11.92
C VAL A 133 9.98 -8.20 -10.46
N LEU A 134 9.14 -9.08 -9.91
CA LEU A 134 8.66 -9.03 -8.54
C LEU A 134 8.57 -10.46 -7.99
N LEU A 135 9.12 -10.67 -6.80
CA LEU A 135 8.99 -11.91 -6.03
C LEU A 135 8.53 -11.56 -4.62
N LEU A 136 7.40 -12.12 -4.19
CA LEU A 136 6.83 -11.97 -2.86
C LEU A 136 6.74 -13.33 -2.17
N GLY A 137 6.84 -13.33 -0.84
CA GLY A 137 6.73 -14.53 0.00
C GLY A 137 8.07 -15.22 0.26
N ASN A 138 8.06 -16.18 1.19
CA ASN A 138 9.26 -16.85 1.70
C ASN A 138 9.63 -18.14 0.94
N LEU A 139 8.78 -18.65 0.05
CA LEU A 139 9.06 -19.82 -0.79
C LEU A 139 9.84 -19.45 -2.06
N THR A 140 10.97 -18.74 -1.88
CA THR A 140 11.77 -18.17 -2.98
C THR A 140 12.44 -19.24 -3.83
N ASN A 141 12.95 -20.31 -3.20
CA ASN A 141 13.56 -21.44 -3.90
C ASN A 141 12.55 -22.18 -4.80
N GLU A 142 11.31 -22.32 -4.34
CA GLU A 142 10.21 -22.94 -5.08
C GLU A 142 9.78 -22.06 -6.27
N ALA A 143 9.83 -20.73 -6.11
CA ALA A 143 9.58 -19.78 -7.19
C ALA A 143 10.63 -19.91 -8.31
N TYR A 144 11.92 -19.84 -7.99
CA TYR A 144 13.01 -19.98 -8.98
C TYR A 144 12.97 -21.33 -9.70
N LYS A 145 12.77 -22.44 -8.97
CA LYS A 145 12.56 -23.78 -9.55
C LYS A 145 11.35 -23.85 -10.47
N LYS A 146 10.30 -23.05 -10.24
CA LYS A 146 9.07 -23.06 -11.04
C LYS A 146 9.16 -22.15 -12.27
N THR A 147 9.90 -21.05 -12.18
CA THR A 147 10.13 -20.11 -13.29
C THR A 147 11.27 -20.54 -14.22
N ASN A 148 12.12 -21.48 -13.79
CA ASN A 148 13.37 -21.87 -14.47
C ASN A 148 14.34 -20.69 -14.63
N LEU A 149 14.43 -19.85 -13.59
CA LEU A 149 15.33 -18.70 -13.55
C LEU A 149 16.39 -18.93 -12.47
N GLU A 150 17.59 -18.39 -12.69
CA GLU A 150 18.67 -18.47 -11.72
C GLU A 150 18.48 -17.44 -10.57
N PRO A 151 18.82 -17.79 -9.31
CA PRO A 151 18.68 -16.90 -8.14
C PRO A 151 19.47 -15.59 -8.21
N ASN A 152 20.36 -15.43 -9.19
CA ASN A 152 21.26 -14.29 -9.35
C ASN A 152 20.58 -13.05 -9.98
N THR A 153 19.27 -13.11 -10.25
CA THR A 153 18.51 -12.00 -10.83
C THR A 153 18.00 -11.08 -9.72
N SER A 154 18.54 -9.86 -9.62
CA SER A 154 18.00 -8.84 -8.73
C SER A 154 16.61 -8.40 -9.18
N PHE A 155 15.62 -8.48 -8.29
CA PHE A 155 14.27 -8.00 -8.53
C PHE A 155 14.20 -6.47 -8.34
N ASN A 156 13.51 -5.78 -9.25
CA ASN A 156 13.42 -4.31 -9.30
C ASN A 156 12.07 -3.77 -8.81
N GLY A 157 11.28 -4.57 -8.08
CA GLY A 157 9.97 -4.18 -7.58
C GLY A 157 10.06 -3.44 -6.25
N ILE A 158 10.00 -2.12 -6.27
CA ILE A 158 10.00 -1.26 -5.06
C ILE A 158 8.55 -1.02 -4.63
N VAL A 159 8.19 -1.29 -3.38
CA VAL A 159 6.86 -0.95 -2.86
C VAL A 159 6.75 0.57 -2.64
N ILE A 160 5.80 1.21 -3.34
CA ILE A 160 5.59 2.66 -3.24
C ILE A 160 4.34 2.99 -2.41
N ALA A 161 3.38 2.08 -2.32
CA ALA A 161 2.19 2.29 -1.51
C ALA A 161 1.55 0.99 -1.02
N LYS A 162 0.87 1.08 0.13
CA LYS A 162 -0.02 0.04 0.65
C LYS A 162 -1.40 0.65 0.90
N ARG A 163 -2.46 -0.01 0.49
CA ARG A 163 -3.86 0.40 0.71
C ARG A 163 -4.57 -0.68 1.52
N GLU A 164 -5.23 -0.32 2.61
CA GLU A 164 -5.90 -1.29 3.49
C GLU A 164 -7.30 -0.83 3.89
N HIS A 165 -8.23 -1.77 3.98
CA HIS A 165 -9.59 -1.54 4.45
C HIS A 165 -9.72 -2.05 5.90
N ILE A 166 -9.77 -1.13 6.86
CA ILE A 166 -9.88 -1.42 8.30
C ILE A 166 -11.31 -1.18 8.80
N PHE A 167 -11.74 -1.96 9.78
CA PHE A 167 -13.13 -1.96 10.27
C PHE A 167 -13.16 -1.73 11.78
N GLY A 168 -14.11 -0.92 12.24
CA GLY A 168 -14.21 -0.53 13.64
C GLY A 168 -15.49 0.27 13.93
N LYS A 169 -15.66 0.66 15.20
CA LYS A 169 -16.78 1.54 15.63
C LYS A 169 -16.26 2.92 16.02
N LYS A 170 -15.65 3.02 17.19
CA LYS A 170 -14.93 4.21 17.68
C LYS A 170 -13.40 4.12 17.53
N VAL A 171 -12.88 2.89 17.55
CA VAL A 171 -11.44 2.58 17.52
C VAL A 171 -11.18 1.64 16.36
N TYR A 172 -10.11 1.90 15.62
CA TYR A 172 -9.68 1.19 14.42
C TYR A 172 -8.21 0.86 14.59
N CYS A 173 -7.85 -0.42 14.53
CA CYS A 173 -6.48 -0.89 14.77
C CYS A 173 -5.94 -1.59 13.53
N THR A 174 -4.67 -1.33 13.18
CA THR A 174 -3.92 -2.12 12.21
C THR A 174 -2.42 -2.12 12.55
N LYS A 175 -1.64 -2.95 11.85
CA LYS A 175 -0.20 -2.99 11.93
C LYS A 175 0.40 -2.23 10.75
N ALA A 176 1.11 -1.16 11.03
CA ALA A 176 1.66 -0.25 10.04
C ALA A 176 3.19 -0.35 9.99
N GLN A 177 3.74 -0.32 8.78
CA GLN A 177 5.15 -0.14 8.51
C GLN A 177 5.25 1.12 7.65
N PHE A 178 6.12 2.07 8.01
CA PHE A 178 6.14 3.40 7.39
C PHE A 178 7.18 3.54 6.26
N PHE A 179 8.14 2.62 6.16
CA PHE A 179 9.19 2.58 5.15
C PHE A 179 9.63 1.13 4.90
N ASP A 180 10.28 0.87 3.77
CA ASP A 180 10.68 -0.49 3.40
C ASP A 180 11.64 -1.11 4.45
N ASN A 181 11.38 -2.36 4.81
CA ASN A 181 12.06 -3.10 5.88
C ASN A 181 12.09 -2.42 7.27
N GLY A 182 11.26 -1.40 7.52
CA GLY A 182 11.13 -0.75 8.82
C GLY A 182 10.42 -1.60 9.88
N LEU A 183 10.34 -1.09 11.12
CA LEU A 183 9.60 -1.74 12.20
C LEU A 183 8.09 -1.77 11.91
N ILE A 184 7.42 -2.78 12.46
CA ILE A 184 5.96 -2.93 12.39
C ILE A 184 5.37 -2.39 13.69
N HIS A 185 4.64 -1.29 13.59
CA HIS A 185 4.02 -0.59 14.71
C HIS A 185 2.53 -0.95 14.85
N ASP A 186 2.03 -0.90 16.08
CA ASP A 186 0.60 -0.93 16.34
C ASP A 186 -0.01 0.47 16.18
N LEU A 187 -0.73 0.67 15.07
CA LEU A 187 -1.40 1.91 14.70
C LEU A 187 -2.86 1.86 15.13
N ILE A 188 -3.26 2.83 15.97
CA ILE A 188 -4.63 2.95 16.46
C ILE A 188 -5.17 4.32 16.06
N ILE A 189 -6.32 4.32 15.38
CA ILE A 189 -7.08 5.52 15.04
C ILE A 189 -8.37 5.53 15.86
N GLU A 190 -8.56 6.57 16.67
CA GLU A 190 -9.75 6.77 17.49
C GLU A 190 -10.54 7.96 16.94
N CYS A 191 -11.85 7.80 16.77
CA CYS A 191 -12.74 8.88 16.35
C CYS A 191 -14.01 8.86 17.22
N ASP A 192 -14.02 9.70 18.26
CA ASP A 192 -15.17 9.80 19.14
C ASP A 192 -16.26 10.66 18.49
N THR A 193 -17.18 10.01 17.81
CA THR A 193 -18.31 10.64 17.10
C THR A 193 -19.63 10.55 17.86
N VAL A 194 -19.68 9.84 19.00
CA VAL A 194 -20.92 9.48 19.70
C VAL A 194 -20.89 9.96 21.14
N GLY A 195 -21.55 11.09 21.39
CA GLY A 195 -21.76 11.70 22.71
C GLY A 195 -22.09 13.19 22.62
N LEU A 196 -22.24 13.86 23.77
CA LEU A 196 -22.39 15.32 23.88
C LEU A 196 -21.07 16.10 23.71
N ARG A 197 -19.94 15.41 23.51
CA ARG A 197 -18.61 16.04 23.38
C ARG A 197 -18.33 16.46 21.94
N GLU A 198 -17.54 17.51 21.75
CA GLU A 198 -17.01 17.89 20.44
C GLU A 198 -16.20 16.71 19.85
N PRO A 199 -16.51 16.23 18.62
CA PRO A 199 -15.78 15.13 18.04
C PRO A 199 -14.29 15.45 17.88
N CYS A 200 -13.45 14.45 18.17
CA CYS A 200 -12.00 14.54 18.00
C CYS A 200 -11.46 13.28 17.33
N LEU A 201 -10.36 13.45 16.59
CA LEU A 201 -9.55 12.39 16.00
C LEU A 201 -8.29 12.26 16.84
N VAL A 202 -7.94 11.04 17.23
CA VAL A 202 -6.67 10.71 17.90
C VAL A 202 -5.99 9.62 17.09
N ILE A 203 -4.69 9.77 16.85
CA ILE A 203 -3.86 8.70 16.28
C ILE A 203 -2.78 8.34 17.28
N ARG A 204 -2.62 7.04 17.52
CA ARG A 204 -1.57 6.47 18.36
C ARG A 204 -0.70 5.52 17.55
N VAL A 205 0.60 5.55 17.83
CA VAL A 205 1.59 4.58 17.35
C VAL A 205 2.21 3.94 18.59
N ASP A 206 2.17 2.62 18.69
CA ASP A 206 2.66 1.84 19.83
C ASP A 206 2.11 2.37 21.18
N SER A 207 0.78 2.55 21.24
CA SER A 207 0.02 3.15 22.34
C SER A 207 0.29 4.64 22.65
N LYS A 208 1.36 5.24 22.12
CA LYS A 208 1.69 6.67 22.29
C LYS A 208 0.85 7.54 21.37
N THR A 209 0.19 8.57 21.90
CA THR A 209 -0.55 9.54 21.08
C THR A 209 0.42 10.41 20.29
N VAL A 210 0.37 10.31 18.96
CA VAL A 210 1.21 11.10 18.03
C VAL A 210 0.45 12.27 17.40
N MET A 211 -0.89 12.20 17.34
CA MET A 211 -1.74 13.25 16.76
C MET A 211 -3.06 13.36 17.51
N GLN A 212 -3.54 14.58 17.73
CA GLN A 212 -4.90 14.84 18.22
C GLN A 212 -5.51 16.08 17.56
N VAL A 213 -6.61 15.90 16.84
CA VAL A 213 -7.36 16.97 16.18
C VAL A 213 -8.69 17.16 16.91
N LYS A 214 -8.79 18.26 17.68
CA LYS A 214 -10.03 18.73 18.33
C LYS A 214 -10.91 19.46 17.31
N ARG A 215 -12.22 19.59 17.60
CA ARG A 215 -13.21 20.26 16.73
C ARG A 215 -13.27 19.64 15.33
N LEU A 216 -13.31 18.31 15.26
CA LEU A 216 -13.19 17.56 14.01
C LEU A 216 -14.29 17.89 12.98
N ARG A 217 -15.48 18.34 13.43
CA ARG A 217 -16.54 18.88 12.55
C ARG A 217 -16.14 20.10 11.72
N TRP A 218 -15.10 20.82 12.13
CA TRP A 218 -14.53 21.96 11.40
C TRP A 218 -13.18 21.63 10.74
N LYS A 219 -12.53 20.55 11.19
CA LYS A 219 -11.23 20.05 10.70
C LYS A 219 -11.35 18.65 10.10
N PHE A 220 -12.45 18.40 9.38
CA PHE A 220 -12.76 17.06 8.84
C PHE A 220 -11.85 16.65 7.68
N ARG A 221 -11.12 17.61 7.10
CA ARG A 221 -9.98 17.39 6.21
C ARG A 221 -8.78 18.17 6.72
N GLY A 222 -7.58 17.64 6.51
CA GLY A 222 -6.33 18.31 6.87
C GLY A 222 -5.13 17.38 6.82
N ASN A 223 -3.97 17.93 7.18
CA ASN A 223 -2.70 17.24 7.27
C ASN A 223 -1.90 17.68 8.51
N GLN A 224 -1.02 16.80 9.00
CA GLN A 224 -0.05 17.09 10.06
C GLN A 224 1.12 16.12 9.96
N THR A 225 2.35 16.62 10.09
CA THR A 225 3.55 15.77 10.22
C THR A 225 3.67 15.22 11.64
N ILE A 226 3.95 13.93 11.75
CA ILE A 226 4.34 13.24 12.99
C ILE A 226 5.78 12.71 12.86
N LEU A 227 6.37 12.32 13.98
CA LEU A 227 7.67 11.65 14.03
C LEU A 227 7.45 10.19 14.47
N VAL A 228 7.90 9.23 13.65
CA VAL A 228 7.91 7.80 13.99
C VAL A 228 9.33 7.28 13.73
N ASP A 229 9.96 6.69 14.74
CA ASP A 229 11.35 6.19 14.68
C ASP A 229 12.38 7.20 14.14
N GLY A 230 12.16 8.50 14.40
CA GLY A 230 13.00 9.59 13.89
C GLY A 230 12.69 10.01 12.44
N LEU A 231 11.78 9.32 11.75
CA LEU A 231 11.32 9.66 10.40
C LEU A 231 10.10 10.58 10.44
N HIS A 232 10.10 11.58 9.56
CA HIS A 232 8.95 12.45 9.33
C HIS A 232 7.90 11.75 8.47
N VAL A 233 6.73 11.53 9.04
CA VAL A 233 5.55 10.97 8.35
C VAL A 233 4.50 12.06 8.24
N GLU A 234 4.13 12.46 7.03
CA GLU A 234 3.00 13.36 6.82
C GLU A 234 1.70 12.56 6.84
N VAL A 235 0.78 12.94 7.74
CA VAL A 235 -0.51 12.29 7.91
C VAL A 235 -1.60 13.20 7.36
N PHE A 236 -2.24 12.77 6.27
CA PHE A 236 -3.45 13.39 5.73
C PHE A 236 -4.69 12.63 6.24
N TRP A 237 -5.80 13.35 6.45
CA TRP A 237 -7.09 12.74 6.76
C TRP A 237 -8.23 13.38 5.97
N ASP A 238 -9.19 12.55 5.59
CA ASP A 238 -10.56 12.93 5.25
C ASP A 238 -11.53 12.06 6.06
N VAL A 239 -12.21 12.68 7.02
CA VAL A 239 -13.23 12.05 7.88
C VAL A 239 -14.63 12.59 7.59
N HIS A 240 -14.84 13.27 6.45
CA HIS A 240 -16.13 13.86 6.10
C HIS A 240 -17.26 12.81 6.08
N SER A 241 -17.05 11.69 5.38
CA SER A 241 -18.06 10.64 5.26
C SER A 241 -18.30 9.88 6.57
N TRP A 242 -17.34 9.91 7.51
CA TRP A 242 -17.57 9.45 8.90
C TRP A 242 -18.51 10.39 9.68
N LEU A 243 -18.36 11.70 9.51
CA LEU A 243 -19.09 12.69 10.31
C LEU A 243 -20.50 12.98 9.77
N PHE A 244 -20.67 12.92 8.44
CA PHE A 244 -21.87 13.40 7.75
C PHE A 244 -22.49 12.38 6.78
N GLY A 245 -21.84 11.22 6.55
CA GLY A 245 -22.38 10.15 5.71
C GLY A 245 -23.20 9.14 6.50
N ALA A 246 -24.28 8.63 5.90
CA ALA A 246 -25.07 7.53 6.45
C ALA A 246 -24.28 6.21 6.45
N VAL A 247 -23.68 5.87 5.29
CA VAL A 247 -22.73 4.77 5.14
C VAL A 247 -21.45 5.36 4.60
N GLY A 248 -20.36 5.29 5.37
CA GLY A 248 -19.15 6.07 5.04
C GLY A 248 -17.89 5.60 5.74
N ASN A 249 -16.78 5.78 5.03
CA ASN A 249 -15.42 5.56 5.48
C ASN A 249 -14.66 6.87 5.68
N ALA A 250 -13.66 6.87 6.56
CA ALA A 250 -12.60 7.87 6.50
C ALA A 250 -11.44 7.35 5.66
N VAL A 251 -10.66 8.28 5.11
CA VAL A 251 -9.41 8.02 4.43
C VAL A 251 -8.28 8.65 5.23
N PHE A 252 -7.26 7.88 5.55
CA PHE A 252 -6.01 8.37 6.11
C PHE A 252 -4.88 8.02 5.14
N MET A 253 -3.93 8.93 4.96
CA MET A 253 -2.70 8.66 4.20
C MET A 253 -1.51 9.04 5.06
N PHE A 254 -0.63 8.08 5.30
CA PHE A 254 0.65 8.25 5.98
C PHE A 254 1.74 8.19 4.91
N GLN A 255 2.33 9.32 4.57
CA GLN A 255 3.36 9.45 3.57
C GLN A 255 4.71 9.67 4.24
N THR A 256 5.68 8.79 4.02
CA THR A 256 7.05 9.02 4.47
C THR A 256 7.82 9.88 3.48
N CYS A 257 8.28 11.02 3.98
CA CYS A 257 9.23 11.85 3.27
C CYS A 257 10.63 11.32 3.56
N LEU A 258 11.19 10.52 2.65
CA LEU A 258 12.64 10.29 2.66
C LEU A 258 13.31 11.65 2.43
N ALA A 259 14.00 12.13 3.47
CA ALA A 259 14.78 13.34 3.38
C ALA A 259 15.99 13.06 2.46
N VAL A 260 15.85 13.39 1.18
CA VAL A 260 17.02 13.74 0.39
C VAL A 260 17.68 14.89 1.12
N GLU A 261 18.85 14.66 1.69
CA GLU A 261 19.66 15.75 2.22
C GLU A 261 19.89 16.76 1.10
N LYS A 262 19.14 17.86 1.13
CA LYS A 262 19.44 19.06 0.36
C LYS A 262 20.70 19.65 0.96
N SER A 263 21.83 19.05 0.62
CA SER A 263 23.16 19.58 0.81
C SER A 263 23.26 20.88 0.03
N TRP A 264 22.83 21.97 0.65
CA TRP A 264 23.14 23.33 0.22
C TRP A 264 24.63 23.55 0.45
N ALA A 265 25.43 23.00 -0.48
CA ALA A 265 26.82 23.35 -0.68
C ALA A 265 26.88 24.82 -1.09
N SER A 266 26.81 25.70 -0.09
CA SER A 266 27.08 27.12 -0.24
C SER A 266 28.57 27.26 -0.51
N ASN A 267 28.96 27.12 -1.78
CA ASN A 267 30.30 27.41 -2.28
C ASN A 267 30.64 28.88 -2.04
N LYS A 268 31.11 29.20 -0.83
CA LYS A 268 31.80 30.45 -0.53
C LYS A 268 33.29 30.22 -0.75
N THR A 269 33.71 30.51 -1.97
CA THR A 269 35.12 30.66 -2.34
C THR A 269 35.82 31.60 -1.37
N SER A 270 37.00 31.20 -0.93
CA SER A 270 37.88 31.97 -0.07
C SER A 270 38.31 33.29 -0.73
N THR A 271 38.24 34.38 0.02
CA THR A 271 39.16 35.52 -0.15
C THR A 271 39.41 36.13 1.22
N GLU A 272 40.69 36.30 1.56
CA GLU A 272 41.12 36.80 2.85
C GLU A 272 40.93 38.32 2.95
N SER A 273 40.45 38.81 4.10
CA SER A 273 41.05 40.00 4.73
C SER A 273 40.63 40.10 6.19
N SER A 274 41.63 40.01 7.05
CA SER A 274 41.63 40.29 8.49
C SER A 274 40.92 41.59 8.90
N PHE A 275 40.12 41.53 9.99
CA PHE A 275 40.18 42.52 11.07
C PHE A 275 39.57 41.97 12.38
N LYS A 276 40.23 42.22 13.52
CA LYS A 276 39.82 41.75 14.86
C LYS A 276 38.73 42.65 15.47
N ARG A 277 37.81 42.05 16.25
CA ARG A 277 37.51 42.51 17.62
C ARG A 277 36.74 41.46 18.42
N ASN A 278 37.03 41.40 19.73
CA ASN A 278 36.44 40.45 20.67
C ASN A 278 35.20 41.04 21.33
N THR A 279 34.24 40.18 21.70
CA THR A 279 33.46 40.35 22.94
C THR A 279 32.88 39.00 23.37
N SER A 280 33.06 38.67 24.66
CA SER A 280 32.35 37.61 25.38
C SER A 280 30.89 38.06 25.65
N SER A 281 29.89 37.23 26.00
CA SER A 281 29.82 35.79 26.33
C SER A 281 28.60 35.16 25.58
N ASP A 282 27.95 34.03 25.91
CA ASP A 282 27.99 33.08 27.04
C ASP A 282 27.37 31.70 26.64
N SER A 283 27.28 30.77 27.61
CA SER A 283 26.29 29.68 27.71
C SER A 283 26.36 28.50 26.72
N SER A 284 26.69 27.34 27.28
CA SER A 284 26.90 26.05 26.62
C SER A 284 25.61 25.35 26.16
N ALA A 285 25.62 24.82 24.94
CA ALA A 285 24.80 23.68 24.52
C ALA A 285 25.61 22.78 23.59
N THR A 286 26.09 21.64 24.09
CA THR A 286 26.75 20.61 23.28
C THR A 286 25.70 19.76 22.55
N PRO A 287 25.68 19.71 21.21
CA PRO A 287 24.87 18.72 20.49
C PRO A 287 25.54 17.35 20.64
N TRP A 288 24.81 16.34 21.13
CA TRP A 288 25.30 14.97 21.11
C TRP A 288 25.40 14.48 19.66
N SER A 289 26.61 14.07 19.25
CA SER A 289 26.83 13.38 17.99
C SER A 289 26.17 12.01 18.02
N CYS A 290 25.13 11.79 17.21
CA CYS A 290 24.70 10.45 16.84
C CYS A 290 25.47 10.02 15.60
N SER A 291 26.49 9.19 15.78
CA SER A 291 27.25 8.57 14.69
C SER A 291 27.12 7.06 14.82
N GLU A 292 25.96 6.52 14.44
CA GLU A 292 25.84 5.09 14.13
C GLU A 292 25.50 4.92 12.64
N THR A 293 26.41 4.24 11.96
CA THR A 293 26.45 4.12 10.50
C THR A 293 25.36 3.17 10.01
N PHE A 294 24.15 3.69 9.80
CA PHE A 294 23.10 2.93 9.12
C PHE A 294 23.59 2.59 7.70
N ARG A 295 23.64 1.29 7.35
CA ARG A 295 24.16 0.86 6.05
C ARG A 295 23.20 1.28 4.95
N GLU A 296 23.58 2.35 4.27
CA GLU A 296 22.82 3.00 3.20
C GLU A 296 22.76 2.14 1.92
N SER A 297 21.87 1.15 1.91
CA SER A 297 21.53 0.40 0.70
C SER A 297 20.58 1.24 -0.18
N GLN A 298 21.15 2.22 -0.90
CA GLN A 298 20.57 2.96 -2.03
C GLN A 298 19.02 2.99 -2.09
N LEU A 299 18.37 3.65 -1.14
CA LEU A 299 16.93 3.90 -1.21
C LEU A 299 16.65 4.93 -2.31
N GLN A 300 16.25 4.44 -3.47
CA GLN A 300 15.95 5.26 -4.66
C GLN A 300 14.71 6.14 -4.44
N GLY A 301 14.87 7.30 -3.80
CA GLY A 301 14.10 8.55 -4.00
C GLY A 301 12.56 8.55 -3.92
N LEU A 302 11.91 7.42 -3.65
CA LEU A 302 10.47 7.22 -3.71
C LEU A 302 9.94 7.10 -2.28
N GLY A 303 9.17 8.10 -1.84
CA GLY A 303 8.48 8.06 -0.56
C GLY A 303 7.38 6.99 -0.54
N PHE A 304 7.24 6.27 0.56
CA PHE A 304 6.20 5.25 0.72
C PHE A 304 4.90 5.86 1.24
N SER A 305 3.75 5.34 0.79
CA SER A 305 2.41 5.82 1.19
C SER A 305 1.50 4.70 1.70
N LEU A 306 1.19 4.70 2.99
CA LEU A 306 0.15 3.85 3.58
C LEU A 306 -1.21 4.57 3.57
N VAL A 307 -2.17 4.05 2.82
CA VAL A 307 -3.55 4.57 2.75
C VAL A 307 -4.50 3.64 3.49
N LEU A 308 -5.19 4.14 4.50
CA LEU A 308 -6.18 3.39 5.28
C LEU A 308 -7.59 3.89 5.00
N TYR A 309 -8.43 3.00 4.51
CA TYR A 309 -9.87 3.21 4.41
C TYR A 309 -10.52 2.63 5.66
N ALA A 310 -10.94 3.50 6.57
CA ALA A 310 -11.47 3.11 7.86
C ALA A 310 -13.01 3.13 7.84
N TRP A 311 -13.64 1.97 7.90
CA TRP A 311 -15.08 1.78 7.67
C TRP A 311 -15.83 1.55 8.98
N LYS A 312 -16.89 2.35 9.21
CA LYS A 312 -17.82 2.11 10.30
C LYS A 312 -18.49 0.75 10.12
N ASN A 313 -18.35 -0.12 11.12
CA ASN A 313 -19.10 -1.36 11.25
C ASN A 313 -20.30 -1.07 12.16
N GLU A 314 -21.53 -1.27 11.68
CA GLU A 314 -22.76 -0.99 12.45
C GLU A 314 -22.95 -1.91 13.66
#